data_AF-A0A415UCY4-F1
#
_entry.id   AF-A0A415UCY4-F1
#
_cell.length_a   1.000
_cell.length_b   1.000
_cell.length_c   1.000
_cell.angle_alpha   90.00
_cell.angle_beta   90.00
_cell.angle_gamma   90.00
#
_symmetry.space_group_name_H-M   'P 1'
#
loop_
_entity.id
_entity.type
_entity.pdbx_description
1 polymer ?
#
loop_
_entity_poly.entity_id
_entity_poly.type
_entity_poly.pdbx_seq_one_letter_code
_entity_poly.pdbx_strand_id
1 'polypeptide(L)'
;MKKVKIDIPLELYTDNVRKIIERSLHDLDAEPPYIASFLCDPKFTEKDLETALHLLEKAKTETTKQKFIRAELEARKEIVNPEVFPEDLRKDWEDMRKAAERRRKR
;
A
#
# COMPACT_ATOMS: atom_id res chain seq x y z
N MET A 1 -13.55 17.56 -3.03
CA MET A 1 -12.40 17.97 -2.17
C MET A 1 -11.50 18.89 -2.98
N LYS A 2 -10.89 19.93 -2.39
CA LYS A 2 -9.98 20.82 -3.13
C LYS A 2 -8.72 20.04 -3.51
N LYS A 3 -8.30 20.10 -4.78
CA LYS A 3 -7.03 19.53 -5.23
C LYS A 3 -5.90 20.32 -4.58
N VAL A 4 -5.08 19.63 -3.79
CA VAL A 4 -3.89 20.24 -3.19
C VAL A 4 -2.85 20.42 -4.28
N LYS A 5 -2.46 21.67 -4.52
CA LYS A 5 -1.35 22.00 -5.41
C LYS A 5 -0.15 22.35 -4.53
N ILE A 6 0.79 21.42 -4.44
CA ILE A 6 2.11 21.65 -3.84
C ILE A 6 3.06 21.92 -5.00
N ASP A 7 3.96 22.89 -4.82
CA ASP A 7 5.03 23.14 -5.77
C ASP A 7 6.11 22.05 -5.61
N ILE A 8 6.37 21.31 -6.69
CA ILE A 8 7.29 20.17 -6.70
C ILE A 8 8.58 20.63 -7.39
N PRO A 9 9.73 20.67 -6.69
CA PRO A 9 11.00 21.01 -7.30
C PRO A 9 11.33 20.08 -8.47
N LEU A 10 11.91 20.62 -9.55
CA LEU A 10 12.27 19.86 -10.75
C LEU A 10 13.13 18.62 -10.45
N GLU A 11 14.03 18.71 -9.48
CA GLU A 11 14.92 17.61 -9.06
C GLU A 11 14.17 16.42 -8.42
N LEU A 12 13.01 16.69 -7.82
CA LEU A 12 12.16 15.71 -7.13
C LEU A 12 10.93 15.34 -7.96
N TYR A 13 10.81 15.89 -9.17
CA TYR A 13 9.63 15.72 -9.99
C TYR A 13 9.67 14.36 -10.70
N THR A 14 8.69 13.52 -10.39
CA THR A 14 8.30 12.38 -11.22
C THR A 14 6.80 12.44 -11.47
N ASP A 15 6.34 11.87 -12.58
CA ASP A 15 4.91 11.81 -12.89
C ASP A 15 4.14 11.05 -11.79
N ASN A 16 4.79 10.06 -11.18
CA ASN A 16 4.30 9.31 -10.03
C ASN A 16 4.11 10.19 -8.79
N VAL A 17 5.14 10.95 -8.39
CA VAL A 17 5.09 11.87 -7.24
C VAL A 17 3.99 12.91 -7.44
N ARG A 18 3.90 13.50 -8.65
CA ARG A 18 2.81 14.44 -8.99
C ARG A 18 1.44 13.79 -8.83
N LYS A 19 1.25 12.60 -9.41
CA LYS A 19 -0.02 11.86 -9.32
C LYS A 19 -0.41 11.61 -7.86
N ILE A 20 0.52 11.15 -7.01
CA ILE A 20 0.27 10.91 -5.58
C ILE A 20 -0.19 12.20 -4.86
N ILE A 21 0.50 13.32 -5.11
CA ILE A 21 0.22 14.60 -4.47
C ILE A 21 -1.13 15.17 -4.91
N GLU A 22 -1.39 15.21 -6.22
CA GLU A 22 -2.57 15.82 -6.82
C GLU A 22 -3.85 15.00 -6.61
N ARG A 23 -3.71 13.68 -6.42
CA ARG A 23 -4.84 12.77 -6.22
C ARG A 23 -5.60 13.09 -4.94
N SER A 24 -6.92 13.01 -4.99
CA SER A 24 -7.75 13.16 -3.78
C SER A 24 -7.70 11.90 -2.91
N LEU A 25 -8.08 12.02 -1.63
CA LEU A 25 -8.28 10.85 -0.76
C LEU A 25 -9.35 9.90 -1.31
N HIS A 26 -10.41 10.49 -1.85
CA HIS A 26 -11.55 9.82 -2.44
C HIS A 26 -11.86 10.45 -3.79
N ASP A 27 -11.78 9.65 -4.84
CA ASP A 27 -12.07 10.09 -6.19
C ASP A 27 -12.82 8.96 -6.91
N LEU A 28 -14.15 9.00 -6.79
CA LEU A 28 -15.06 7.93 -7.24
C LEU A 28 -15.05 7.72 -8.76
N ASP A 29 -14.62 8.73 -9.51
CA ASP A 29 -14.59 8.70 -10.98
C ASP A 29 -13.33 8.05 -11.54
N ALA A 30 -12.47 7.52 -10.67
CA ALA A 30 -11.17 7.03 -11.09
C ALA A 30 -10.80 5.73 -10.39
N GLU A 31 -9.93 4.98 -11.04
CA GLU A 31 -9.65 3.59 -10.70
C GLU A 31 -8.19 3.44 -10.24
N PRO A 32 -7.92 3.02 -8.99
CA PRO A 32 -8.88 2.78 -7.91
C PRO A 32 -9.42 4.07 -7.23
N PRO A 33 -10.63 4.01 -6.65
CA PRO A 33 -11.32 5.20 -6.12
C PRO A 33 -10.75 5.70 -4.78
N TYR A 34 -10.08 4.83 -4.04
CA TYR A 34 -9.47 5.13 -2.75
C TYR A 34 -7.95 5.28 -2.88
N ILE A 35 -7.40 6.31 -2.23
CA ILE A 35 -5.95 6.55 -2.25
C ILE A 35 -5.15 5.36 -1.71
N ALA A 36 -5.67 4.63 -0.72
CA ALA A 36 -4.97 3.50 -0.13
C ALA A 36 -4.69 2.43 -1.20
N SER A 37 -5.73 2.03 -1.95
CA SER A 37 -5.59 1.08 -3.06
C SER A 37 -4.70 1.63 -4.18
N PHE A 38 -4.75 2.94 -4.43
CA PHE A 38 -3.89 3.58 -5.44
C PHE A 38 -2.41 3.49 -5.07
N LEU A 39 -2.06 3.75 -3.81
CA LEU A 39 -0.66 3.73 -3.34
C LEU A 39 -0.02 2.34 -3.38
N CYS A 40 -0.84 1.28 -3.31
CA CYS A 40 -0.38 -0.11 -3.44
C CYS A 40 -0.01 -0.50 -4.88
N ASP A 41 -0.21 0.36 -5.89
CA ASP A 41 0.18 0.04 -7.27
C ASP A 41 1.71 -0.19 -7.35
N PRO A 42 2.18 -1.34 -7.86
CA PRO A 42 3.60 -1.65 -7.97
C PRO A 42 4.38 -0.69 -8.88
N LYS A 43 3.69 0.13 -9.69
CA LYS A 43 4.32 1.20 -10.48
C LYS A 43 4.93 2.32 -9.63
N PHE A 44 4.46 2.50 -8.40
CA PHE A 44 5.06 3.44 -7.47
C PHE A 44 6.29 2.82 -6.84
N THR A 45 7.44 3.46 -6.96
CA THR A 45 8.66 3.03 -6.26
C THR A 45 8.63 3.49 -4.81
N GLU A 46 9.41 2.84 -3.94
CA GLU A 46 9.59 3.32 -2.55
C GLU A 46 10.09 4.77 -2.52
N LYS A 47 11.01 5.12 -3.44
CA LYS A 47 11.52 6.49 -3.58
C LYS A 47 10.45 7.50 -3.97
N ASP A 48 9.51 7.13 -4.85
CA ASP A 48 8.38 8.01 -5.19
C ASP A 48 7.50 8.27 -3.95
N LEU A 49 7.21 7.22 -3.17
CA LEU A 49 6.40 7.32 -1.95
C LEU A 49 7.10 8.16 -0.88
N GLU A 50 8.40 7.95 -0.65
CA GLU A 50 9.20 8.75 0.28
C GLU A 50 9.27 10.23 -0.14
N THR A 51 9.47 10.49 -1.43
CA THR A 51 9.52 11.85 -1.98
C THR A 51 8.18 12.56 -1.81
N ALA A 52 7.06 11.88 -2.14
CA ALA A 52 5.72 12.42 -1.95
C ALA A 52 5.43 12.69 -0.46
N LEU A 53 5.81 11.79 0.44
CA LEU A 53 5.66 11.98 1.88
C LEU A 53 6.44 13.21 2.36
N HIS A 54 7.71 13.33 1.97
CA HIS A 54 8.56 14.46 2.36
C HIS A 54 7.96 15.81 1.92
N LEU A 55 7.43 15.88 0.69
CA LEU A 55 6.78 17.10 0.18
C LEU A 55 5.51 17.45 0.95
N LEU A 56 4.67 16.46 1.29
CA LEU A 56 3.45 16.66 2.06
C LEU A 56 3.74 17.10 3.51
N GLU A 57 4.79 16.55 4.12
CA GLU A 57 5.25 16.92 5.46
C GLU A 57 5.82 18.35 5.49
N LYS A 58 6.67 18.70 4.51
CA LYS A 58 7.22 20.05 4.35
C LYS A 58 6.11 21.09 4.16
N ALA A 59 5.07 20.75 3.39
CA ALA A 59 3.90 21.59 3.18
C ALA A 59 2.90 21.58 4.35
N LYS A 60 3.09 20.73 5.37
CA LYS A 60 2.22 20.57 6.54
C LYS A 60 0.75 20.35 6.17
N THR A 61 0.48 19.53 5.15
CA THR A 61 -0.87 19.30 4.59
C THR A 61 -1.19 17.83 4.38
N GLU A 62 -2.47 17.50 4.18
CA GLU A 62 -2.94 16.15 3.83
C GLU A 62 -2.47 15.05 4.79
N THR A 63 -2.63 15.28 6.10
CA THR A 63 -2.21 14.37 7.17
C THR A 63 -2.72 12.93 7.02
N THR A 64 -3.89 12.76 6.42
CA THR A 64 -4.45 11.42 6.15
C THR A 64 -3.71 10.71 5.02
N LYS A 65 -3.33 11.41 3.94
CA LYS A 65 -2.48 10.82 2.88
C LYS A 65 -1.12 10.44 3.44
N GLN A 66 -0.53 11.29 4.27
CA GLN A 66 0.74 10.98 4.93
C GLN A 66 0.67 9.65 5.72
N LYS A 67 -0.42 9.43 6.48
CA LYS A 67 -0.63 8.16 7.21
C LYS A 67 -0.68 6.96 6.27
N PHE A 68 -1.42 7.05 5.16
CA PHE A 68 -1.51 5.94 4.20
C PHE A 68 -0.16 5.66 3.51
N ILE A 69 0.58 6.70 3.13
CA ILE A 69 1.91 6.53 2.52
C ILE A 69 2.88 5.86 3.50
N ARG A 70 2.86 6.25 4.79
CA ARG A 70 3.68 5.61 5.82
C ARG A 70 3.32 4.12 6.02
N ALA A 71 2.03 3.81 6.07
CA ALA A 71 1.56 2.43 6.21
C ALA A 71 2.00 1.56 5.02
N GLU A 72 1.93 2.09 3.79
CA GLU A 72 2.40 1.39 2.60
C GLU A 72 3.93 1.18 2.62
N LEU A 73 4.70 2.20 3.00
CA LEU A 73 6.16 2.08 3.14
C LEU A 73 6.57 1.06 4.21
N GLU A 74 5.81 0.98 5.31
CA GLU A 74 6.00 -0.02 6.35
C GLU A 74 5.69 -1.43 5.83
N ALA A 75 4.57 -1.61 5.13
CA ALA A 75 4.19 -2.88 4.52
C ALA A 75 5.21 -3.39 3.48
N ARG A 76 5.84 -2.49 2.72
CA ARG A 76 6.90 -2.86 1.76
C ARG A 76 8.21 -3.29 2.43
N LYS A 77 8.51 -2.73 3.60
CA LYS A 77 9.68 -3.11 4.41
C LYS A 77 9.47 -4.42 5.15
N GLU A 78 8.23 -4.79 5.40
CA GLU A 78 7.89 -6.06 6.02
C GLU A 78 8.24 -7.21 5.07
N ILE A 79 9.43 -7.77 5.26
CA ILE A 79 9.87 -8.98 4.57
C ILE A 79 9.00 -10.13 5.09
N VAL A 80 7.87 -10.37 4.44
CA VAL A 80 7.14 -11.62 4.59
C VAL A 80 8.02 -12.68 3.94
N ASN A 81 8.82 -13.39 4.73
CA ASN A 81 9.67 -14.46 4.22
C ASN A 81 8.76 -15.58 3.69
N PRO A 82 8.61 -15.74 2.36
CA PRO A 82 7.63 -16.66 1.79
C PRO A 82 8.05 -18.13 1.99
N GLU A 83 9.31 -18.39 2.38
CA GLU A 83 9.84 -19.73 2.57
C GLU A 83 9.37 -20.40 3.87
N VAL A 84 8.89 -19.62 4.84
CA VAL A 84 8.42 -20.17 6.11
C VAL A 84 6.90 -20.21 6.09
N PHE A 85 6.35 -21.35 5.65
CA PHE A 85 4.93 -21.61 5.83
C PHE A 85 4.63 -21.58 7.35
N PRO A 86 3.75 -20.67 7.83
CA PRO A 86 3.48 -20.53 9.25
C PRO A 86 3.08 -21.87 9.88
N GLU A 87 3.67 -22.20 11.02
CA GLU A 87 3.56 -23.54 11.61
C GLU A 87 2.13 -23.85 12.09
N ASP A 88 1.41 -22.81 12.51
CA ASP A 88 -0.02 -22.82 12.79
C ASP A 88 -0.86 -23.16 11.55
N LEU A 89 -0.62 -22.49 10.43
CA LEU A 89 -1.30 -22.78 9.17
C LEU A 89 -0.95 -24.18 8.63
N ARG A 90 0.28 -24.65 8.87
CA ARG A 90 0.69 -26.04 8.56
C ARG A 90 -0.13 -27.05 9.32
N LYS A 91 -0.31 -26.82 10.62
CA LYS A 91 -1.07 -27.70 11.49
C LYS A 91 -2.55 -27.72 11.11
N ASP A 92 -3.15 -26.54 10.92
CA ASP A 92 -4.55 -26.42 10.50
C ASP A 92 -4.82 -27.14 9.17
N TRP A 93 -3.90 -27.01 8.21
CA TRP A 93 -4.01 -27.69 6.93
C TRP A 93 -3.88 -29.21 7.06
N GLU A 94 -2.96 -29.72 7.88
CA GLU A 94 -2.83 -31.15 8.16
C GLU A 94 -4.07 -31.74 8.85
N ASP A 95 -4.64 -31.02 9.81
CA ASP A 95 -5.83 -31.43 10.54
C ASP A 95 -7.06 -31.47 9.60
N MET A 96 -7.20 -30.47 8.72
CA MET A 96 -8.22 -30.50 7.66
C MET A 96 -8.03 -31.70 6.72
N ARG A 97 -6.78 -32.01 6.34
CA ARG A 97 -6.47 -33.18 5.49
C ARG A 97 -6.87 -34.49 6.16
N LYS A 98 -6.51 -34.67 7.44
CA LYS A 98 -6.88 -35.86 8.24
C LYS A 98 -8.39 -35.98 8.43
N ALA A 99 -9.10 -34.88 8.66
CA ALA A 99 -10.56 -34.87 8.79
C ALA A 99 -11.25 -35.26 7.47
N ALA A 100 -10.76 -34.77 6.33
CA ALA A 100 -11.26 -35.13 5.01
C ALA A 100 -11.05 -36.62 4.70
N GLU A 101 -9.88 -37.18 5.02
CA GLU A 101 -9.61 -38.62 4.86
C GLU A 101 -10.55 -39.49 5.70
N ARG A 102 -10.81 -39.10 6.95
CA ARG A 102 -11.77 -39.80 7.83
C ARG A 102 -13.19 -39.78 7.26
N ARG A 103 -13.61 -38.67 6.65
CA ARG A 103 -14.92 -38.58 5.98
C ARG A 103 -15.01 -39.44 4.73
N ARG A 104 -13.93 -39.58 3.97
CA ARG A 104 -13.88 -40.41 2.74
C ARG A 104 -13.90 -41.91 3.03
N LYS A 105 -13.43 -42.35 4.21
CA LYS A 105 -13.38 -43.75 4.63
C LYS A 105 -14.65 -44.23 5.36
N ARG A 106 -15.63 -43.34 5.54
CA ARG A 106 -16.91 -43.62 6.20
C ARG A 106 -18.01 -43.67 5.15
#